data_AF-A0A2Z6AXW0-F1
#
_entry.id   AF-A0A2Z6AXW0-F1
#
_cell.length_a   1.000
_cell.length_b   1.000
_cell.length_c   1.000
_cell.angle_alpha   90.00
_cell.angle_beta   90.00
_cell.angle_gamma   90.00
#
_symmetry.space_group_name_H-M   'P 1'
#
loop_
_entity.id
_entity.type
_entity.pdbx_description
1 polymer ?
#
loop_
_entity_poly.entity_id
_entity_poly.type
_entity_poly.pdbx_seq_one_letter_code
_entity_poly.pdbx_strand_id
1 'polypeptide(L)'
;MSSSDLDFSIGADDGGSQRRAFRAKIPGVAVYVPIRKETFDVADLSAMGLAFMDSAKGFTEGQVIEFDLLINKKVFLNKLTAKVMRVLDKGIIGCNFEGVDHRKEVKLDKLVLEVQKRLIAIKKKSRE
;
A
#
# COMPACT_ATOMS: atom_id res chain seq x y z
N MET A 1 26.25 -12.30 26.64
CA MET A 1 25.29 -11.43 25.94
C MET A 1 24.76 -12.19 24.75
N SER A 2 23.59 -12.82 24.89
CA SER A 2 22.98 -13.63 23.83
C SER A 2 22.16 -12.70 22.93
N SER A 3 22.62 -12.55 21.69
CA SER A 3 21.91 -11.82 20.64
C SER A 3 20.67 -12.64 20.29
N SER A 4 19.54 -12.29 20.91
CA SER A 4 18.26 -12.94 20.65
C SER A 4 17.83 -12.63 19.23
N ASP A 5 17.62 -13.70 18.48
CA ASP A 5 17.24 -13.70 17.09
C ASP A 5 16.06 -12.76 16.82
N LEU A 6 16.23 -11.90 15.82
CA LEU A 6 15.14 -11.16 15.20
C LEU A 6 14.26 -12.16 14.43
N ASP A 7 13.37 -12.84 15.14
CA ASP A 7 12.32 -13.66 14.52
C ASP A 7 11.32 -12.74 13.81
N PHE A 8 11.54 -12.55 12.51
CA PHE A 8 10.58 -11.96 11.61
C PHE A 8 9.58 -13.05 11.22
N SER A 9 8.55 -13.26 12.03
CA SER A 9 7.40 -14.07 11.61
C SER A 9 6.63 -13.29 10.54
N ILE A 10 7.07 -13.45 9.29
CA ILE A 10 6.28 -13.16 8.09
C ILE A 10 5.07 -14.07 8.18
N GLY A 11 3.88 -13.49 8.37
CA GLY A 11 2.63 -14.24 8.27
C GLY A 11 2.57 -14.89 6.89
N ALA A 12 2.89 -16.19 6.85
CA ALA A 12 2.54 -17.06 5.76
C ALA A 12 1.03 -17.21 5.82
N ASP A 13 0.36 -16.62 4.84
CA ASP A 13 -1.04 -16.92 4.56
C ASP A 13 -1.06 -17.68 3.23
N ASP A 14 -1.85 -18.75 3.24
CA ASP A 14 -1.79 -19.92 2.39
C ASP A 14 -2.06 -19.59 0.90
N GLY A 15 -1.26 -20.17 0.00
CA GLY A 15 -1.55 -20.23 -1.44
C GLY A 15 -1.16 -19.01 -2.30
N GLY A 16 0.01 -19.10 -2.95
CA GLY A 16 0.30 -18.37 -4.21
C GLY A 16 1.17 -17.11 -4.10
N SER A 17 2.42 -17.23 -4.57
CA SER A 17 3.43 -16.17 -4.74
C SER A 17 3.92 -15.52 -3.44
N GLN A 18 5.16 -15.85 -3.05
CA GLN A 18 5.88 -15.13 -1.99
C GLN A 18 5.88 -13.63 -2.29
N ARG A 19 5.39 -12.83 -1.35
CA ARG A 19 5.32 -11.37 -1.49
C ARG A 19 6.74 -10.81 -1.64
N ARG A 20 7.00 -10.13 -2.76
CA ARG A 20 8.32 -9.55 -3.08
C ARG A 20 8.66 -8.25 -2.33
N ALA A 21 7.69 -7.66 -1.63
CA ALA A 21 7.87 -6.39 -0.92
C ALA A 21 7.08 -6.34 0.40
N PHE A 22 7.63 -5.61 1.37
CA PHE A 22 6.95 -5.31 2.64
C PHE A 22 5.71 -4.44 2.41
N ARG A 23 4.62 -4.76 3.11
CA ARG A 23 3.35 -4.01 3.09
C ARG A 23 3.03 -3.45 4.46
N ALA A 24 2.60 -2.20 4.50
CA ALA A 24 2.23 -1.49 5.72
C ALA A 24 0.79 -0.97 5.65
N LYS A 25 0.04 -1.10 6.75
CA LYS A 25 -1.17 -0.30 6.96
C LYS A 25 -0.74 1.11 7.38
N ILE A 26 -1.16 2.13 6.63
CA ILE A 26 -0.79 3.51 6.89
C ILE A 26 -2.06 4.32 7.15
N PRO A 27 -2.37 4.65 8.42
CA PRO A 27 -3.49 5.52 8.73
C PRO A 27 -3.38 6.86 8.00
N GLY A 28 -4.51 7.32 7.45
CA GLY A 28 -4.57 8.59 6.74
C GLY A 28 -4.06 8.56 5.30
N VAL A 29 -3.70 7.39 4.76
CA VAL A 29 -3.40 7.23 3.33
C VAL A 29 -4.65 6.88 2.55
N ALA A 30 -4.86 7.57 1.44
CA ALA A 30 -5.99 7.37 0.55
C ALA A 30 -5.57 7.54 -0.91
N VAL A 31 -6.35 7.00 -1.84
CA VAL A 31 -6.21 7.25 -3.28
C VAL A 31 -7.37 8.08 -3.78
N TYR A 32 -7.10 9.14 -4.54
CA TYR A 32 -8.12 9.91 -5.25
C TYR A 32 -8.09 9.51 -6.73
N VAL A 33 -9.24 9.07 -7.25
CA VAL A 33 -9.38 8.63 -8.64
C VAL A 33 -10.13 9.70 -9.42
N PRO A 34 -9.45 10.51 -10.26
CA PRO A 34 -10.06 11.69 -10.90
C PRO A 34 -11.28 11.36 -11.76
N ILE A 35 -11.24 10.25 -12.51
CA ILE A 35 -12.36 9.85 -13.38
C ILE A 35 -13.63 9.50 -12.59
N ARG A 36 -13.48 9.06 -11.33
CA ARG A 36 -14.60 8.78 -10.42
C ARG A 36 -14.95 9.95 -9.52
N LYS A 37 -14.08 10.97 -9.43
CA LYS A 37 -14.19 12.09 -8.49
C LYS A 37 -14.36 11.61 -7.04
N GLU A 38 -13.69 10.52 -6.69
CA GLU A 38 -13.90 9.79 -5.44
C GLU A 38 -12.56 9.46 -4.78
N THR A 39 -12.57 9.39 -3.46
CA THR A 39 -11.42 9.02 -2.63
C THR A 39 -11.69 7.68 -1.96
N PHE A 40 -10.70 6.79 -1.99
CA PHE A 40 -10.78 5.46 -1.39
C PHE A 40 -9.69 5.28 -0.34
N ASP A 41 -10.06 4.72 0.80
CA ASP A 41 -9.11 4.45 1.88
C ASP A 41 -8.18 3.30 1.51
N VAL A 42 -6.87 3.51 1.73
CA VAL A 42 -5.84 2.51 1.47
C VAL A 42 -5.76 1.55 2.66
N ALA A 43 -5.95 0.27 2.39
CA ALA A 43 -5.82 -0.81 3.36
C ALA A 43 -4.34 -1.12 3.65
N ASP A 44 -3.52 -1.24 2.61
CA ASP A 44 -2.07 -1.42 2.70
C ASP A 44 -1.32 -0.81 1.52
N LEU A 45 -0.06 -0.42 1.76
CA LEU A 45 0.85 0.14 0.77
C LEU A 45 2.21 -0.59 0.83
N SER A 46 2.82 -0.77 -0.34
CA SER A 46 4.21 -1.20 -0.53
C SER A 46 4.88 -0.36 -1.61
N ALA A 47 6.18 -0.59 -1.83
CA ALA A 47 6.91 0.00 -2.95
C ALA A 47 6.35 -0.38 -4.32
N MET A 48 5.74 -1.56 -4.44
CA MET A 48 5.30 -2.13 -5.73
C MET A 48 3.82 -1.93 -6.03
N GLY A 49 3.02 -1.49 -5.05
CA GLY A 49 1.57 -1.43 -5.20
C GLY A 49 0.86 -1.20 -3.88
N LEU A 50 -0.47 -1.17 -3.96
CA LEU A 50 -1.36 -0.87 -2.84
C LEU A 50 -2.64 -1.69 -2.90
N ALA A 51 -3.37 -1.72 -1.79
CA ALA A 51 -4.74 -2.18 -1.73
C ALA A 51 -5.66 -1.09 -1.16
N PHE A 52 -6.85 -0.92 -1.73
CA PHE A 52 -7.84 0.06 -1.25
C PHE A 52 -9.26 -0.52 -1.26
N MET A 53 -10.17 0.12 -0.53
CA MET A 53 -11.57 -0.31 -0.40
C MET A 53 -12.46 0.43 -1.39
N ASP A 54 -13.20 -0.30 -2.23
CA ASP A 54 -14.30 0.22 -3.06
C ASP A 54 -15.61 -0.55 -2.76
N SER A 55 -16.46 0.03 -1.92
CA SER A 55 -17.76 -0.56 -1.58
C SER A 55 -18.75 -0.59 -2.75
N ALA A 56 -18.57 0.29 -3.75
CA ALA A 56 -19.43 0.36 -4.93
C ALA A 56 -19.05 -0.67 -6.01
N LYS A 57 -17.94 -1.41 -5.84
CA LYS A 57 -17.46 -2.46 -6.75
C LYS A 57 -17.33 -1.98 -8.22
N GLY A 58 -16.81 -0.78 -8.41
CA GLY A 58 -16.66 -0.15 -9.74
C GLY A 58 -15.31 -0.37 -10.41
N PHE A 59 -14.45 -1.26 -9.88
CA PHE A 59 -13.18 -1.64 -10.51
C PHE A 59 -13.21 -3.09 -10.99
N THR A 60 -12.48 -3.37 -12.07
CA THR A 60 -12.39 -4.72 -12.65
C THR A 60 -10.93 -5.17 -12.76
N GLU A 61 -10.69 -6.47 -12.66
CA GLU A 61 -9.34 -7.03 -12.87
C GLU A 61 -8.78 -6.67 -14.25
N GLY A 62 -7.49 -6.39 -14.30
CA GLY A 62 -6.79 -5.95 -15.51
C GLY A 62 -6.94 -4.45 -15.84
N GLN A 63 -7.88 -3.74 -15.20
CA GLN A 63 -8.07 -2.30 -15.41
C GLN A 63 -6.84 -1.52 -14.97
N VAL A 64 -6.41 -0.56 -15.79
CA VAL A 64 -5.39 0.43 -15.41
C VAL A 64 -6.09 1.67 -14.88
N ILE A 65 -5.69 2.13 -13.70
CA ILE A 65 -6.25 3.29 -13.01
C ILE A 65 -5.18 4.38 -12.87
N GLU A 66 -5.55 5.62 -13.18
CA GLU A 66 -4.78 6.81 -12.81
C GLU A 66 -5.35 7.40 -11.51
N PHE A 67 -4.49 7.74 -10.56
CA PHE A 67 -4.88 8.27 -9.26
C PHE A 67 -3.80 9.16 -8.64
N ASP A 68 -4.22 9.95 -7.66
CA ASP A 68 -3.32 10.64 -6.75
C ASP A 68 -3.25 9.89 -5.43
N LEU A 69 -2.05 9.79 -4.84
CA LEU A 69 -1.83 9.27 -3.49
C LEU A 69 -1.87 10.43 -2.50
N LEU A 70 -2.73 10.33 -1.51
CA LEU A 70 -2.95 11.34 -0.49
C LEU A 70 -2.44 10.85 0.86
N ILE A 71 -1.89 11.78 1.64
CA ILE A 71 -1.59 11.58 3.05
C ILE A 71 -2.31 12.68 3.82
N ASN A 72 -3.18 12.30 4.75
CA ASN A 72 -3.99 13.23 5.56
C ASN A 72 -4.72 14.26 4.68
N LYS A 73 -5.36 13.78 3.60
CA LYS A 73 -6.12 14.58 2.63
C LYS A 73 -5.28 15.58 1.80
N LYS A 74 -3.95 15.52 1.88
CA LYS A 74 -3.04 16.31 1.05
C LYS A 74 -2.40 15.42 -0.01
N VAL A 75 -2.28 15.92 -1.24
CA VAL A 75 -1.62 15.19 -2.32
C VAL A 75 -0.14 15.01 -1.98
N PHE A 76 0.30 13.77 -1.92
CA PHE A 76 1.70 13.39 -1.70
C PHE A 76 2.38 13.04 -3.02
N LEU A 77 1.72 12.24 -3.86
CA LEU A 77 2.13 11.93 -5.22
C LEU A 77 0.92 12.05 -6.13
N ASN A 78 1.09 12.68 -7.30
CA ASN A 78 0.03 12.83 -8.27
C ASN A 78 0.27 11.97 -9.51
N LYS A 79 -0.80 11.69 -10.26
CA LYS A 79 -0.76 10.99 -11.55
C LYS A 79 0.06 9.70 -11.48
N LEU A 80 -0.22 8.87 -10.48
CA LEU A 80 0.28 7.51 -10.42
C LEU A 80 -0.65 6.62 -11.23
N THR A 81 -0.06 5.59 -11.83
CA THR A 81 -0.81 4.58 -12.57
C THR A 81 -0.63 3.23 -11.91
N ALA A 82 -1.70 2.45 -11.84
CA ALA A 82 -1.65 1.09 -11.33
C ALA A 82 -2.62 0.18 -12.07
N LYS A 83 -2.25 -1.08 -12.23
CA LYS A 83 -3.12 -2.12 -12.75
C LYS A 83 -3.80 -2.87 -11.61
N VAL A 84 -5.11 -3.02 -11.70
CA VAL A 84 -5.91 -3.85 -10.82
C VAL A 84 -5.52 -5.30 -11.08
N MET A 85 -4.89 -5.93 -10.09
CA MET A 85 -4.44 -7.32 -10.18
C MET A 85 -5.48 -8.29 -9.66
N ARG A 86 -6.33 -7.84 -8.73
CA ARG A 86 -7.39 -8.63 -8.13
C ARG A 86 -8.49 -7.76 -7.55
N VAL A 87 -9.72 -8.26 -7.62
CA VAL A 87 -10.87 -7.70 -6.91
C VAL A 87 -11.38 -8.76 -5.95
N LEU A 88 -11.18 -8.56 -4.65
CA LEU A 88 -11.57 -9.53 -3.62
C LEU A 88 -12.97 -9.24 -3.09
N ASP A 89 -13.55 -10.24 -2.43
CA ASP A 89 -14.80 -10.10 -1.70
C ASP A 89 -14.74 -8.94 -0.69
N LYS A 90 -15.89 -8.31 -0.46
CA LYS A 90 -16.05 -7.09 0.36
C LYS A 90 -15.44 -5.81 -0.25
N GLY A 91 -15.02 -5.85 -1.52
CA GLY A 91 -14.63 -4.65 -2.26
C GLY A 91 -13.17 -4.24 -2.06
N ILE A 92 -12.28 -5.16 -1.69
CA ILE A 92 -10.84 -4.87 -1.63
C ILE A 92 -10.27 -4.95 -3.04
N ILE A 93 -9.68 -3.86 -3.50
CA ILE A 93 -9.01 -3.75 -4.81
C ILE A 93 -7.50 -3.82 -4.58
N GLY A 94 -6.84 -4.84 -5.14
CA GLY A 94 -5.39 -4.99 -5.06
C GLY A 94 -4.73 -4.57 -6.37
N CYS A 95 -3.82 -3.60 -6.32
CA CYS A 95 -3.17 -3.03 -7.49
C CYS A 95 -1.64 -3.13 -7.43
N ASN A 96 -1.01 -3.26 -8.60
CA ASN A 96 0.42 -3.05 -8.79
C ASN A 96 0.64 -1.73 -9.52
N PHE A 97 1.64 -0.95 -9.10
CA PHE A 97 2.00 0.25 -9.83
C PHE A 97 2.53 -0.08 -11.22
N GLU A 98 2.23 0.77 -12.20
CA GLU A 98 2.70 0.66 -13.58
C GLU A 98 3.27 2.00 -14.06
N GLY A 99 4.40 1.95 -14.77
CA GLY A 99 4.97 3.14 -15.42
C GLY A 99 5.33 4.28 -14.47
N VAL A 100 5.69 3.97 -13.21
CA VAL A 100 6.10 4.98 -12.23
C VAL A 100 7.47 5.52 -12.63
N ASP A 101 7.60 6.84 -12.75
CA ASP A 101 8.91 7.44 -13.00
C ASP A 101 9.82 7.29 -11.77
N HIS A 102 11.13 7.24 -12.02
CA HIS A 102 12.13 7.02 -10.98
C HIS A 102 12.01 7.99 -9.78
N ARG A 103 11.61 9.25 -10.00
CA ARG A 103 11.49 10.22 -8.90
C ARG A 103 10.32 9.88 -7.99
N LYS A 104 9.21 9.38 -8.55
CA LYS A 104 8.05 8.91 -7.79
C LYS A 104 8.33 7.58 -7.10
N GLU A 105 9.06 6.66 -7.73
CA GLU A 105 9.51 5.40 -7.10
C GLU A 105 10.32 5.68 -5.83
N VAL A 106 11.34 6.53 -5.91
CA VAL A 106 12.18 6.91 -4.76
C VAL A 106 11.33 7.52 -3.61
N LYS A 107 10.30 8.30 -3.94
CA LYS A 107 9.38 8.87 -2.94
C LYS A 107 8.50 7.81 -2.30
N LEU A 108 8.02 6.82 -3.06
CA LEU A 108 7.25 5.69 -2.54
C LEU A 108 8.11 4.84 -1.60
N ASP A 109 9.33 4.49 -2.01
CA ASP A 109 10.27 3.73 -1.19
C ASP A 109 10.56 4.43 0.13
N LYS A 110 10.86 5.74 0.07
CA LYS A 110 11.11 6.54 1.26
C LYS A 110 9.90 6.57 2.20
N LEU A 111 8.69 6.74 1.65
CA LEU A 111 7.46 6.72 2.43
C LEU A 111 7.29 5.38 3.15
N VAL A 112 7.45 4.26 2.44
CA VAL A 112 7.31 2.91 3.00
C VAL A 112 8.35 2.66 4.08
N LEU A 113 9.61 3.07 3.86
CA LEU A 113 10.68 2.94 4.84
C LEU A 113 10.44 3.77 6.12
N GLU A 114 9.96 5.01 5.98
CA GLU A 114 9.62 5.86 7.13
C GLU A 114 8.48 5.25 7.96
N VAL A 115 7.47 4.70 7.30
CA VAL A 115 6.38 3.98 7.97
C VAL A 115 6.89 2.74 8.69
N GLN A 116 7.73 1.92 8.04
CA GLN A 116 8.35 0.75 8.68
C GLN A 116 9.07 1.13 9.97
N LYS A 117 9.92 2.17 9.92
CA LYS A 117 10.66 2.66 11.09
C LYS A 117 9.72 3.09 12.22
N ARG A 118 8.63 3.79 11.91
CA ARG A 118 7.62 4.22 12.90
C ARG A 118 6.90 3.03 13.53
N LEU A 119 6.50 2.04 12.74
CA LEU A 119 5.84 0.83 13.25
C LEU A 119 6.76 0.04 14.19
N ILE A 120 8.06 -0.07 13.87
CA ILE A 120 9.04 -0.70 14.76
C ILE A 120 9.16 0.06 16.08
N ALA A 121 9.22 1.40 16.04
CA ALA A 121 9.31 2.22 17.25
C ALA A 121 8.07 2.07 18.14
N ILE A 122 6.86 2.03 17.57
CA ILE A 122 5.60 1.82 18.31
C ILE A 122 5.60 0.44 18.97
N LYS A 123 5.97 -0.62 18.23
CA LYS A 123 6.02 -1.99 18.74
C LYS A 123 7.03 -2.17 19.89
N LYS A 124 8.15 -1.43 19.87
CA LYS A 124 9.13 -1.47 20.97
C LYS A 124 8.57 -0.84 22.25
N LYS A 125 7.89 0.31 22.12
CA LYS A 125 7.28 1.02 23.26
C LYS A 125 6.12 0.26 23.92
N SER A 126 5.39 -0.57 23.17
CA SER A 126 4.27 -1.35 23.71
C SER A 126 4.71 -2.63 24.44
N ARG A 127 6.01 -2.95 24.45
CA ARG A 127 6.59 -4.13 25.13
C ARG A 127 7.28 -3.76 26.44
N GLU A 128 7.40 -2.47 26.75
CA GLU A 128 7.83 -1.90 28.03
C GLU A 128 6.59 -1.56 28.86
#